data_AF-A0A0D5ZFX9-F1
#
_entry.id   AF-A0A0D5ZFX9-F1
#
_cell.length_a   1.000
_cell.length_b   1.000
_cell.length_c   1.000
_cell.angle_alpha   90.00
_cell.angle_beta   90.00
_cell.angle_gamma   90.00
#
_symmetry.space_group_name_H-M   'P 1'
#
loop_
_entity.id
_entity.type
_entity.pdbx_description
1 polymer ?
#
loop_
_entity_poly.entity_id
_entity_poly.type
_entity_poly.pdbx_seq_one_letter_code
_entity_poly.pdbx_strand_id
1 'polypeptide(L)'
;MSVGATILASFLVLIELALLFSRPSFGFAGHTYYVSQGVAAFAMLIGALFWAIAEMFTPAGRTFWALASRFIVAFLIGGIFGGIVGSVSDFGQLVLVPASNGNGLAIFMLLGYLWVFIVLVYSGAWMHAKNFVKRGGKQ
;
A
#
# COMPACT_ATOMS: atom_id res chain seq x y z
N MET A 1 9.64 -16.82 -2.61
CA MET A 1 9.24 -15.57 -3.30
C MET A 1 10.25 -15.29 -4.40
N SER A 2 9.86 -14.59 -5.46
CA SER A 2 10.82 -14.07 -6.43
C SER A 2 11.62 -12.92 -5.80
N VAL A 3 12.94 -12.88 -6.02
CA VAL A 3 13.81 -11.83 -5.46
C VAL A 3 13.32 -10.44 -5.86
N GLY A 4 12.95 -10.24 -7.13
CA GLY A 4 12.45 -8.94 -7.62
C GLY A 4 11.13 -8.53 -6.96
N ALA A 5 10.22 -9.48 -6.73
CA ALA A 5 8.95 -9.21 -6.05
C ALA A 5 9.16 -8.87 -4.57
N THR A 6 10.11 -9.53 -3.90
CA THR A 6 10.49 -9.21 -2.52
C THR A 6 11.12 -7.82 -2.41
N ILE A 7 12.03 -7.45 -3.32
CA ILE A 7 12.65 -6.12 -3.33
C ILE A 7 11.58 -5.04 -3.52
N LEU A 8 10.67 -5.23 -4.49
CA LEU A 8 9.57 -4.32 -4.74
C LEU A 8 8.67 -4.19 -3.49
N ALA A 9 8.30 -5.30 -2.87
CA ALA A 9 7.52 -5.31 -1.65
C ALA A 9 8.18 -4.51 -0.52
N SER A 10 9.46 -4.77 -0.26
CA SER A 10 10.21 -4.03 0.76
C SER A 10 10.29 -2.54 0.45
N PHE A 11 10.47 -2.17 -0.82
CA PHE A 11 10.48 -0.76 -1.24
C PHE A 11 9.13 -0.08 -1.02
N LEU A 12 8.01 -0.76 -1.28
CA LEU A 12 6.67 -0.25 -1.01
C LEU A 12 6.43 -0.06 0.49
N VAL A 13 6.89 -0.99 1.33
CA VAL A 13 6.82 -0.85 2.80
C VAL A 13 7.65 0.35 3.26
N LEU A 14 8.82 0.58 2.68
CA LEU A 14 9.63 1.76 3.02
C LEU A 14 8.95 3.07 2.59
N ILE A 15 8.33 3.11 1.40
CA ILE A 15 7.53 4.26 0.97
C ILE A 15 6.38 4.48 1.93
N GLU A 16 5.65 3.44 2.30
CA GLU A 16 4.50 3.56 3.20
C GLU A 16 4.92 4.03 4.60
N LEU A 17 6.02 3.48 5.14
CA LEU A 17 6.59 3.97 6.38
C LEU A 17 6.97 5.45 6.29
N ALA A 18 7.60 5.87 5.19
CA ALA A 18 7.88 7.28 4.97
C ALA A 18 6.58 8.10 4.93
N LEU A 19 5.53 7.61 4.25
CA LEU A 19 4.20 8.24 4.17
C LEU A 19 3.36 8.15 5.45
N LEU A 20 3.70 7.33 6.45
CA LEU A 20 2.98 7.31 7.72
C LEU A 20 3.72 8.09 8.81
N PHE A 21 5.05 8.13 8.74
CA PHE A 21 5.91 8.69 9.78
C PHE A 21 6.62 9.98 9.39
N SER A 22 6.60 10.40 8.11
CA SER A 22 6.88 11.81 7.82
C SER A 22 5.85 12.65 8.53
N ARG A 23 6.24 13.77 9.13
CA ARG A 23 5.25 14.64 9.77
C ARG A 23 4.25 15.08 8.69
N PRO A 24 2.93 14.80 8.83
CA PRO A 24 1.91 15.30 7.91
C PRO A 24 1.79 16.81 8.15
N SER A 25 2.62 17.60 7.47
CA SER A 25 3.14 18.79 8.15
C SER A 25 2.44 20.10 7.83
N PHE A 26 2.16 20.88 8.87
CA PHE A 26 2.81 22.19 9.16
C PHE A 26 1.99 23.52 9.26
N GLY A 27 2.43 24.43 10.16
CA GLY A 27 1.73 25.47 10.98
C GLY A 27 0.88 26.58 10.34
N PHE A 28 -0.09 27.15 11.07
CA PHE A 28 -0.99 28.24 10.71
C PHE A 28 -1.57 28.96 11.94
N ALA A 29 -1.09 30.16 12.25
CA ALA A 29 -1.11 30.82 13.58
C ALA A 29 -0.26 30.13 14.66
N GLY A 30 0.51 29.10 14.29
CA GLY A 30 0.86 27.98 15.16
C GLY A 30 0.21 26.64 14.74
N HIS A 31 -0.71 26.59 13.78
CA HIS A 31 -1.50 25.37 13.41
C HIS A 31 -1.13 24.56 12.16
N THR A 32 -0.56 23.38 12.34
CA THR A 32 0.09 22.66 11.25
C THR A 32 -0.80 21.81 10.31
N TYR A 33 -0.84 22.04 8.99
CA TYR A 33 -1.60 21.35 7.93
C TYR A 33 -0.77 20.85 6.73
N TYR A 34 -0.67 19.52 6.57
CA TYR A 34 -0.73 18.87 5.25
C TYR A 34 -1.44 17.53 5.33
N VAL A 35 -2.54 17.41 4.58
CA VAL A 35 -3.44 16.24 4.52
C VAL A 35 -3.19 15.37 3.28
N SER A 36 -2.28 15.78 2.37
CA SER A 36 -1.97 15.00 1.16
C SER A 36 -1.28 13.66 1.45
N GLN A 37 -0.53 13.58 2.54
CA GLN A 37 0.18 12.37 2.96
C GLN A 37 -0.80 11.25 3.36
N GLY A 38 -1.89 11.59 4.06
CA GLY A 38 -2.92 10.62 4.42
C GLY A 38 -3.63 10.06 3.19
N VAL A 39 -3.88 10.91 2.18
CA VAL A 39 -4.44 10.50 0.89
C VAL A 39 -3.47 9.59 0.15
N ALA A 40 -2.18 9.93 0.11
CA ALA A 40 -1.14 9.13 -0.55
C ALA A 40 -0.93 7.77 0.12
N ALA A 41 -0.90 7.72 1.46
CA ALA A 41 -0.86 6.48 2.22
C ALA A 41 -2.06 5.61 1.83
N PHE A 42 -3.27 6.15 1.94
CA PHE A 42 -4.49 5.39 1.60
C PHE A 42 -4.51 4.91 0.14
N ALA A 43 -4.01 5.73 -0.79
CA ALA A 43 -3.81 5.36 -2.19
C ALA A 43 -2.85 4.17 -2.34
N MET A 44 -1.76 4.16 -1.59
CA MET A 44 -0.81 3.04 -1.55
C MET A 44 -1.44 1.77 -0.99
N LEU A 45 -2.24 1.85 0.09
CA LEU A 45 -2.96 0.69 0.63
C LEU A 45 -3.90 0.06 -0.39
N ILE A 46 -4.72 0.88 -1.06
CA ILE A 46 -5.65 0.36 -2.06
C ILE A 46 -4.88 -0.12 -3.30
N GLY A 47 -3.78 0.54 -3.68
CA GLY A 47 -2.84 0.05 -4.71
C GLY A 47 -2.30 -1.35 -4.38
N ALA A 48 -1.85 -1.56 -3.12
CA ALA A 48 -1.38 -2.86 -2.64
C ALA A 48 -2.48 -3.92 -2.66
N LEU A 49 -3.71 -3.56 -2.28
CA LEU A 49 -4.88 -4.44 -2.37
C LEU A 49 -5.13 -4.87 -3.81
N PHE A 50 -5.19 -3.92 -4.75
CA PHE A 50 -5.40 -4.21 -6.16
C PHE A 50 -4.27 -5.06 -6.74
N TRP A 51 -3.02 -4.81 -6.35
CA TRP A 51 -1.90 -5.63 -6.79
C TRP A 51 -1.99 -7.06 -6.24
N ALA A 52 -2.35 -7.23 -4.97
CA ALA A 52 -2.60 -8.55 -4.39
C ALA A 52 -3.72 -9.29 -5.12
N ILE A 53 -4.83 -8.61 -5.43
CA ILE A 53 -5.94 -9.17 -6.23
C ILE A 53 -5.45 -9.55 -7.64
N ALA A 54 -4.72 -8.66 -8.31
CA ALA A 54 -4.21 -8.91 -9.66
C ALA A 54 -3.28 -10.13 -9.67
N GLU A 55 -2.38 -10.26 -8.70
CA GLU A 55 -1.52 -11.44 -8.58
C GLU A 55 -2.34 -12.68 -8.23
N MET A 56 -3.38 -12.60 -7.38
CA MET A 56 -4.25 -13.75 -7.07
C MET A 56 -4.94 -14.34 -8.32
N PHE A 57 -5.33 -13.50 -9.28
CA PHE A 57 -6.08 -13.93 -10.47
C PHE A 57 -5.24 -14.12 -11.73
N THR A 58 -3.94 -13.82 -11.68
CA THR A 58 -3.06 -13.99 -12.84
C THR A 58 -2.09 -15.15 -12.62
N PRO A 59 -1.79 -15.99 -13.63
CA PRO A 59 -0.85 -17.09 -13.45
C PRO A 59 0.53 -16.60 -13.02
N ALA A 60 1.27 -17.44 -12.28
CA ALA A 60 2.61 -17.12 -11.78
C ALA A 60 3.51 -16.52 -12.89
N GLY A 61 4.07 -15.33 -12.60
CA GLY A 61 5.01 -14.66 -13.49
C GLY A 61 6.40 -15.24 -13.34
N ARG A 62 7.13 -15.38 -14.45
CA ARG A 62 8.55 -15.77 -14.43
C ARG A 62 9.49 -14.62 -14.72
N THR A 63 8.98 -13.53 -15.29
CA THR A 63 9.79 -12.41 -15.79
C THR A 63 9.50 -11.15 -15.00
N PHE A 64 10.52 -10.31 -14.86
CA PHE A 64 10.41 -8.98 -14.27
C PHE A 64 9.34 -8.13 -14.97
N TRP A 65 9.22 -8.22 -16.30
CA TRP A 65 8.20 -7.49 -17.06
C TRP A 65 6.77 -7.90 -16.71
N ALA A 66 6.53 -9.18 -16.40
CA ALA A 66 5.22 -9.64 -15.95
C ALA A 66 4.88 -9.06 -14.56
N LEU A 67 5.87 -8.96 -13.66
CA LEU A 67 5.73 -8.30 -12.37
C LEU A 67 5.40 -6.82 -12.54
N ALA A 68 6.24 -6.10 -13.30
CA ALA A 68 6.14 -4.65 -13.47
C ALA A 68 4.82 -4.23 -14.12
N SER A 69 4.38 -4.91 -15.17
CA SER A 69 3.11 -4.57 -15.86
C SER A 69 1.89 -4.75 -14.96
N ARG A 70 1.81 -5.86 -14.22
CA ARG A 70 0.71 -6.11 -13.27
C ARG A 70 0.74 -5.12 -12.12
N PHE A 71 1.92 -4.87 -11.57
CA PHE A 71 2.12 -3.90 -10.51
C PHE A 71 1.68 -2.50 -10.94
N ILE A 72 2.17 -2.00 -12.08
CA ILE A 72 1.86 -0.64 -12.57
C ILE A 72 0.36 -0.49 -12.81
N VAL A 73 -0.27 -1.43 -13.52
CA VAL A 73 -1.71 -1.33 -13.83
C VAL A 73 -2.54 -1.41 -12.54
N ALA A 74 -2.22 -2.33 -11.64
CA ALA A 74 -2.94 -2.49 -10.39
C ALA A 74 -2.76 -1.28 -9.46
N PHE A 75 -1.55 -0.73 -9.34
CA PHE A 75 -1.28 0.45 -8.52
C PHE A 75 -1.85 1.73 -9.12
N LEU A 76 -1.91 1.88 -10.44
CA LEU A 76 -2.57 3.03 -11.07
C LEU A 76 -4.07 3.01 -10.77
N ILE A 77 -4.74 1.87 -11.01
CA ILE A 77 -6.18 1.75 -10.76
C ILE A 77 -6.46 1.87 -9.25
N GLY A 78 -5.79 1.07 -8.43
CA GLY A 78 -5.95 1.09 -6.99
C GLY A 78 -5.57 2.43 -6.36
N GLY A 79 -4.53 3.09 -6.86
CA GLY A 79 -4.09 4.41 -6.41
C GLY A 79 -5.11 5.51 -6.71
N ILE A 80 -5.80 5.47 -7.87
CA ILE A 80 -6.89 6.40 -8.17
C ILE A 80 -8.05 6.20 -7.18
N PHE A 81 -8.51 4.96 -7.00
CA PHE A 81 -9.59 4.66 -6.06
C PHE A 81 -9.20 5.01 -4.62
N GLY A 82 -8.01 4.62 -4.19
CA GLY A 82 -7.52 4.92 -2.85
C GLY A 82 -7.23 6.39 -2.63
N GLY A 83 -6.84 7.14 -3.65
CA GLY A 83 -6.72 8.59 -3.57
C GLY A 83 -8.08 9.27 -3.38
N ILE A 84 -9.11 8.83 -4.12
CA ILE A 84 -10.48 9.34 -3.94
C ILE A 84 -10.98 8.98 -2.54
N VAL A 85 -10.90 7.71 -2.14
CA VAL A 85 -11.36 7.24 -0.81
C VAL A 85 -10.57 7.91 0.32
N GLY A 86 -9.26 8.05 0.17
CA GLY A 86 -8.38 8.74 1.11
C GLY A 86 -8.75 10.22 1.27
N SER A 87 -9.15 10.88 0.18
CA SER A 87 -9.56 12.28 0.20
C SER A 87 -10.91 12.51 0.91
N VAL A 88 -11.85 11.57 0.81
CA VAL A 88 -13.18 11.70 1.46
C VAL A 88 -13.22 11.16 2.88
N SER A 89 -12.27 10.31 3.26
CA SER A 89 -12.21 9.69 4.59
C SER A 89 -11.40 10.50 5.61
N ASP A 90 -10.76 11.61 5.19
CA ASP A 90 -9.93 12.47 6.03
C ASP A 90 -8.89 11.69 6.88
N PHE A 91 -8.38 10.57 6.34
CA PHE A 91 -7.49 9.65 7.07
C PHE A 91 -6.30 10.36 7.72
N GLY A 92 -5.72 11.35 7.03
CA GLY A 92 -4.64 12.17 7.58
C GLY A 92 -5.03 12.93 8.85
N GLN A 93 -6.23 13.52 8.89
CA GLN A 93 -6.72 14.27 10.04
C GLN A 93 -7.25 13.37 11.16
N LEU A 94 -7.86 12.24 10.82
CA LEU A 94 -8.51 11.35 11.80
C LEU A 94 -7.54 10.34 12.41
N VAL A 95 -6.46 9.98 11.71
CA VAL A 95 -5.51 8.94 12.15
C VAL A 95 -4.10 9.50 12.30
N LEU A 96 -3.51 10.08 11.25
CA LEU A 96 -2.10 10.48 11.29
C LEU A 96 -1.83 11.61 12.29
N VAL A 97 -2.65 12.66 12.29
CA VAL A 97 -2.49 13.79 13.21
C VAL A 97 -2.67 13.36 14.67
N PRO A 98 -3.76 12.67 15.07
CA PRO A 98 -3.93 12.23 16.45
C PRO A 98 -2.86 11.23 16.89
N ALA A 99 -2.41 10.33 16.01
CA ALA A 99 -1.31 9.41 16.30
C ALA A 99 0.00 10.16 16.58
N SER A 100 0.31 11.20 15.80
CA SER A 100 1.49 12.04 16.01
C SER A 100 1.44 12.85 17.32
N ASN A 101 0.23 13.11 17.83
CA ASN A 101 0.00 13.76 19.13
C ASN A 101 -0.13 12.77 20.30
N GLY A 102 0.18 11.48 20.08
CA GLY A 102 0.20 10.47 21.15
C GLY A 102 -1.15 9.84 21.48
N ASN A 103 -2.19 10.01 20.65
CA ASN A 103 -3.47 9.34 20.87
C ASN A 103 -3.32 7.82 20.66
N GLY A 104 -3.51 7.04 21.73
CA GLY A 104 -3.30 5.58 21.70
C GLY A 104 -4.21 4.82 20.72
N LEU A 105 -5.47 5.23 20.56
CA LEU A 105 -6.41 4.60 19.61
C LEU A 105 -5.98 4.85 18.17
N ALA A 106 -5.54 6.08 17.85
CA ALA A 106 -5.05 6.43 16.53
C ALA A 106 -3.73 5.71 16.20
N ILE A 107 -2.84 5.54 17.19
CA ILE A 107 -1.63 4.72 17.04
C ILE A 107 -2.00 3.26 16.75
N PHE A 108 -2.96 2.69 17.48
CA PHE A 108 -3.43 1.32 17.22
C PHE A 108 -4.02 1.17 15.82
N MET A 109 -4.83 2.13 15.37
CA MET A 109 -5.35 2.15 14.00
C MET A 109 -4.24 2.25 12.96
N LEU A 110 -3.23 3.10 13.18
CA LEU A 110 -2.07 3.25 12.28
C LEU A 110 -1.24 1.96 12.19
N LEU A 111 -1.05 1.26 13.31
CA LEU A 111 -0.36 -0.03 13.34
C LEU A 111 -1.16 -1.13 12.65
N GLY A 112 -2.49 -1.18 12.88
CA GLY A 112 -3.38 -2.12 12.20
C GLY A 112 -3.41 -1.89 10.69
N TYR A 113 -3.47 -0.63 10.28
CA TYR A 113 -3.34 -0.19 8.90
C TYR A 113 -2.02 -0.67 8.28
N LEU A 114 -0.88 -0.41 8.94
CA LEU A 114 0.45 -0.80 8.47
C LEU A 114 0.58 -2.33 8.38
N TRP A 115 0.02 -3.05 9.34
CA TRP A 115 -0.03 -4.51 9.32
C TRP A 115 -0.78 -5.03 8.09
N VAL A 116 -1.97 -4.50 7.83
CA VAL A 116 -2.76 -4.88 6.62
C VAL A 116 -1.98 -4.57 5.36
N PHE A 117 -1.35 -3.39 5.27
CA PHE A 117 -0.51 -3.01 4.14
C PHE A 117 0.62 -4.02 3.88
N ILE A 118 1.38 -4.37 4.93
CA ILE A 118 2.47 -5.35 4.87
C ILE A 118 1.94 -6.71 4.41
N VAL A 119 0.82 -7.18 4.96
CA VAL A 119 0.21 -8.45 4.57
C VAL A 119 -0.17 -8.44 3.09
N LEU A 120 -0.80 -7.38 2.59
CA LEU A 120 -1.21 -7.27 1.19
C LEU A 120 -0.01 -7.27 0.25
N VAL A 121 0.99 -6.44 0.52
CA VAL A 121 2.19 -6.30 -0.31
C VAL A 121 3.00 -7.60 -0.36
N TYR A 122 3.25 -8.24 0.78
CA TYR A 122 3.97 -9.51 0.79
C TYR A 122 3.14 -10.67 0.26
N SER A 123 1.81 -10.63 0.40
CA SER A 123 0.93 -11.62 -0.24
C SER A 123 0.99 -11.48 -1.77
N GLY A 124 0.92 -10.27 -2.32
CA GLY A 124 1.13 -10.01 -3.74
C GLY A 124 2.50 -10.53 -4.24
N ALA A 125 3.57 -10.20 -3.51
CA ALA A 125 4.92 -10.67 -3.84
C ALA A 125 5.07 -12.20 -3.79
N TRP A 126 4.40 -12.85 -2.84
CA TRP A 126 4.35 -14.30 -2.74
C TRP A 126 3.60 -14.91 -3.92
N MET A 127 2.41 -14.38 -4.23
CA MET A 127 1.52 -14.87 -5.27
C MET A 127 2.13 -14.75 -6.67
N HIS A 128 2.99 -13.76 -6.88
CA HIS A 128 3.75 -13.64 -8.12
C HIS A 128 4.53 -14.91 -8.48
N ALA A 129 5.13 -15.56 -7.48
CA ALA A 129 5.92 -16.78 -7.67
C ALA A 129 5.15 -18.07 -7.33
N LYS A 130 4.15 -17.99 -6.46
CA LYS A 130 3.35 -19.14 -5.99
C LYS A 130 1.88 -18.81 -6.14
N ASN A 131 1.27 -19.25 -7.22
CA ASN A 131 -0.10 -18.88 -7.53
C ASN A 131 -1.08 -20.04 -7.41
N PHE A 132 -2.34 -19.71 -7.15
CA PHE A 132 -3.46 -20.67 -7.10
C PHE A 132 -3.89 -21.08 -8.52
N VAL A 133 -3.72 -20.19 -9.50
CA VAL A 133 -4.01 -20.46 -10.91
C VAL A 133 -2.78 -21.07 -11.58
N LYS A 134 -2.77 -22.40 -11.72
CA LYS A 134 -1.79 -23.10 -12.57
C LYS A 134 -2.20 -22.91 -14.04
N ARG A 135 -1.28 -22.50 -14.91
CA ARG A 135 -1.53 -22.58 -16.37
C ARG A 135 -1.84 -24.05 -16.69
N GLY A 136 -3.03 -24.30 -17.25
CA GLY A 136 -3.40 -25.61 -17.73
C GLY A 136 -2.36 -26.12 -18.72
N GLY A 137 -1.78 -27.29 -18.43
CA GLY A 137 -0.96 -28.04 -19.38
C GLY A 137 0.50 -28.25 -18.97
N LYS A 138 0.74 -29.46 -18.45
CA LYS A 138 2.01 -30.20 -18.33
C LYS A 138 2.96 -29.78 -17.20
N GLN A 139 2.86 -30.55 -16.12
CA GLN A 139 4.03 -31.03 -15.39
C GLN A 139 4.92 -31.84 -16.34
#